data_AF-A0A935TZZ8-F1
#
_entry.id   AF-A0A935TZZ8-F1
#
_cell.length_a   1.000
_cell.length_b   1.000
_cell.length_c   1.000
_cell.angle_alpha   90.00
_cell.angle_beta   90.00
_cell.angle_gamma   90.00
#
_symmetry.space_group_name_H-M   'P 1'
#
loop_
_entity.id
_entity.type
_entity.pdbx_description
1 polymer ?
#
loop_
_entity_poly.entity_id
_entity_poly.type
_entity_poly.pdbx_seq_one_letter_code
_entity_poly.pdbx_strand_id
1 'polypeptide(L)'
;MELTCFTQRLGQSQGRVVDAGGARFVLGDLTAGWRADLQVGAYVEMTQQVDVTDAKWVRARMSLRVPADLPSALAWEVSLVVDGRGAAAVRGWRGRERMLVDLAANVSKLSGVHLVGLRLTLVASEP
;
A
#
# COMPACT_ATOMS: atom_id res chain seq x y z
N MET A 1 -20.83 7.19 -14.77
CA MET A 1 -19.51 6.67 -14.37
C MET A 1 -19.76 5.30 -13.76
N GLU A 2 -19.15 4.25 -14.30
CA GLU A 2 -19.35 2.88 -13.79
C GLU A 2 -18.50 2.67 -12.51
N LEU A 3 -19.10 2.07 -11.48
CA LEU A 3 -18.42 1.74 -10.24
C LEU A 3 -17.68 0.40 -10.43
N THR A 4 -16.36 0.43 -10.32
CA THR A 4 -15.47 -0.75 -10.36
C THR A 4 -15.09 -1.16 -8.94
N CYS A 5 -14.49 -2.33 -8.73
CA CYS A 5 -13.98 -2.69 -7.39
C CYS A 5 -12.98 -1.67 -6.82
N PHE A 6 -12.34 -0.85 -7.66
CA PHE A 6 -11.42 0.22 -7.23
C PHE A 6 -12.14 1.54 -6.95
N THR A 7 -13.22 1.83 -7.67
CA THR A 7 -13.92 3.13 -7.61
C THR A 7 -15.20 3.10 -6.77
N GLN A 8 -15.74 1.91 -6.47
CA GLN A 8 -16.99 1.72 -5.72
C GLN A 8 -16.92 2.26 -4.29
N ARG A 9 -15.72 2.30 -3.69
CA ARG A 9 -15.48 2.87 -2.35
C ARG A 9 -14.46 4.01 -2.34
N LEU A 10 -14.13 4.58 -3.51
CA LEU A 10 -13.32 5.80 -3.60
C LEU A 10 -13.99 6.88 -2.74
N GLY A 11 -13.22 7.45 -1.82
CA GLY A 11 -13.68 8.49 -0.90
C GLY A 11 -14.35 8.00 0.40
N GLN A 12 -14.70 6.72 0.53
CA GLN A 12 -15.23 6.18 1.80
C GLN A 12 -14.13 5.53 2.64
N SER A 13 -13.35 4.63 2.04
CA SER A 13 -12.30 3.89 2.74
C SER A 13 -10.90 4.12 2.18
N GLN A 14 -10.77 4.51 0.90
CA GLN A 14 -9.47 4.54 0.20
C GLN A 14 -8.69 3.22 0.34
N GLY A 15 -9.38 2.08 0.27
CA GLY A 15 -8.79 0.76 0.50
C GLY A 15 -8.56 0.40 1.98
N ARG A 16 -8.95 1.26 2.94
CA ARG A 16 -8.91 0.96 4.37
C ARG A 16 -10.19 0.26 4.84
N VAL A 17 -10.11 -1.03 5.10
CA VAL A 17 -11.20 -1.78 5.75
C VAL A 17 -10.87 -1.90 7.23
N VAL A 18 -11.78 -1.45 8.10
CA VAL A 18 -11.69 -1.70 9.54
C VAL A 18 -12.60 -2.88 9.86
N ASP A 19 -12.04 -3.96 10.38
CA ASP A 19 -12.79 -5.09 10.92
C ASP A 19 -12.42 -5.34 12.39
N ALA A 20 -13.08 -6.32 13.03
CA ALA A 20 -12.84 -6.66 14.43
C ALA A 20 -11.39 -7.11 14.72
N GLY A 21 -10.58 -7.41 13.70
CA GLY A 21 -9.16 -7.78 13.80
C GLY A 21 -8.19 -6.64 13.48
N GLY A 22 -8.68 -5.43 13.18
CA GLY A 22 -7.85 -4.24 12.95
C GLY A 22 -8.08 -3.56 11.60
N ALA A 23 -7.25 -2.55 11.30
CA ALA A 23 -7.29 -1.86 10.00
C ALA A 23 -6.46 -2.63 8.96
N ARG A 24 -7.07 -2.94 7.82
CA ARG A 24 -6.43 -3.57 6.65
C ARG A 24 -6.42 -2.61 5.46
N PHE A 25 -5.31 -2.62 4.73
CA PHE A 25 -5.19 -1.93 3.45
C PHE A 25 -5.34 -2.95 2.33
N VAL A 26 -6.33 -2.74 1.47
CA VAL A 26 -6.67 -3.61 0.35
C VAL A 26 -6.71 -2.80 -0.92
N LEU A 27 -6.17 -3.35 -2.01
CA LEU A 27 -6.40 -2.80 -3.33
C LEU A 27 -7.79 -3.25 -3.80
N GLY A 28 -8.71 -2.30 -3.95
CA GLY A 28 -10.07 -2.56 -4.43
C GLY A 28 -11.06 -2.88 -3.31
N ASP A 29 -11.91 -3.89 -3.52
CA ASP A 29 -12.97 -4.30 -2.59
C ASP A 29 -12.85 -5.80 -2.29
N LEU A 30 -13.02 -6.19 -1.02
CA LEU A 30 -13.02 -7.59 -0.58
C LEU A 30 -14.41 -8.25 -0.64
N THR A 31 -15.43 -7.54 -1.13
CA THR A 31 -16.78 -8.06 -1.29
C THR A 31 -16.75 -9.23 -2.25
N ALA A 32 -17.23 -10.38 -1.80
CA ALA A 32 -17.27 -11.59 -2.61
C ALA A 32 -18.06 -11.37 -3.92
N GLY A 33 -17.58 -11.98 -5.01
CA GLY A 33 -18.21 -11.87 -6.33
C GLY A 33 -17.68 -10.74 -7.21
N TRP A 34 -16.91 -9.80 -6.66
CA TRP A 34 -16.27 -8.74 -7.42
C TRP A 34 -14.88 -9.19 -7.91
N ARG A 35 -14.63 -9.00 -9.21
CA ARG A 35 -13.34 -9.30 -9.84
C ARG A 35 -12.94 -8.14 -10.74
N ALA A 36 -11.65 -7.86 -10.80
CA ALA A 36 -11.08 -6.96 -11.79
C ALA A 36 -9.71 -7.45 -12.23
N ASP A 37 -9.41 -7.20 -13.50
CA ASP A 37 -8.12 -7.52 -14.08
C ASP A 37 -7.11 -6.44 -13.69
N LEU A 38 -6.17 -6.82 -12.83
CA LEU A 38 -5.07 -5.95 -12.43
C LEU A 38 -3.90 -6.10 -13.40
N GLN A 39 -3.40 -4.97 -13.89
CA GLN A 39 -2.17 -4.92 -14.66
C GLN A 39 -0.98 -4.63 -13.75
N VAL A 40 0.21 -5.05 -14.17
CA VAL A 40 1.46 -4.63 -13.52
C VAL A 40 1.51 -3.10 -13.48
N GLY A 41 1.85 -2.54 -12.32
CA GLY A 41 1.83 -1.10 -12.05
C GLY A 41 0.52 -0.60 -11.41
N ALA A 42 -0.55 -1.40 -11.36
CA ALA A 42 -1.75 -1.04 -10.63
C ALA A 42 -1.47 -0.90 -9.12
N TYR A 43 -1.99 0.15 -8.49
CA TYR A 43 -1.72 0.43 -7.09
C TYR A 43 -2.90 1.03 -6.33
N VAL A 44 -2.86 0.90 -5.00
CA VAL A 44 -3.66 1.69 -4.04
C VAL A 44 -2.70 2.47 -3.16
N GLU A 45 -3.08 3.69 -2.82
CA GLU A 45 -2.28 4.55 -1.97
C GLU A 45 -3.17 5.21 -0.90
N MET A 46 -2.67 5.23 0.33
CA MET A 46 -3.19 6.07 1.41
C MET A 46 -2.13 7.09 1.78
N THR A 47 -2.47 8.38 1.71
CA THR A 47 -1.59 9.48 2.11
C THR A 47 -2.21 10.31 3.23
N GLN A 48 -1.37 10.93 4.05
CA GLN A 48 -1.74 11.97 5.00
C GLN A 48 -0.76 13.15 4.91
N GLN A 49 -1.26 14.35 5.19
CA GLN A 49 -0.40 15.52 5.40
C GLN A 49 0.28 15.38 6.75
N VAL A 50 1.61 15.42 6.75
CA VAL A 50 2.44 15.29 7.95
C VAL A 50 3.47 16.42 7.94
N ASP A 51 3.54 17.18 9.03
CA ASP A 51 4.67 18.08 9.25
C ASP A 51 5.89 17.26 9.65
N VAL A 52 6.94 17.30 8.82
CA VAL A 52 8.19 16.56 9.03
C VAL A 52 9.33 17.47 9.46
N THR A 53 9.05 18.71 9.86
CA THR A 53 10.05 19.63 10.41
C THR A 53 10.79 18.95 11.56
N ASP A 54 12.13 19.00 11.50
CA ASP A 54 13.08 18.36 12.43
C ASP A 54 13.04 16.82 12.50
N ALA A 55 12.10 16.16 11.83
CA ALA A 55 12.04 14.72 11.77
C ALA A 55 13.22 14.15 10.97
N LYS A 56 13.81 13.05 11.47
CA LYS A 56 14.88 12.34 10.75
C LYS A 56 14.33 11.21 9.88
N TRP A 57 13.29 10.55 10.35
CA TRP A 57 12.71 9.36 9.73
C TRP A 57 11.20 9.37 9.85
N VAL A 58 10.54 8.91 8.81
CA VAL A 58 9.18 8.36 8.88
C VAL A 58 9.31 6.85 8.86
N ARG A 59 8.56 6.16 9.73
CA ARG A 59 8.57 4.70 9.84
C ARG A 59 7.16 4.14 9.82
N ALA A 60 7.00 2.99 9.19
CA ALA A 60 5.75 2.26 9.21
C ALA A 60 5.96 0.82 9.72
N ARG A 61 5.08 0.41 10.63
CA ARG A 61 4.99 -0.96 11.16
C ARG A 61 3.69 -1.59 10.68
N MET A 62 3.76 -2.71 9.97
CA MET A 62 2.58 -3.36 9.38
C MET A 62 2.81 -4.86 9.12
N SER A 63 1.74 -5.61 8.90
CA SER A 63 1.82 -6.95 8.29
C SER A 63 1.46 -6.86 6.81
N LEU A 64 2.31 -7.40 5.95
CA LEU A 64 2.01 -7.61 4.53
C LEU A 64 1.58 -9.06 4.35
N ARG A 65 0.32 -9.27 3.99
CA ARG A 65 -0.25 -10.59 3.71
C ARG A 65 -0.61 -10.70 2.24
N VAL A 66 0.03 -11.64 1.55
CA VAL A 66 -0.21 -11.88 0.13
C VAL A 66 -1.02 -13.16 -0.05
N PRO A 67 -2.16 -13.12 -0.74
CA PRO A 67 -2.96 -14.30 -1.05
C PRO A 67 -2.16 -15.40 -1.78
N ALA A 68 -2.51 -16.66 -1.53
CA ALA A 68 -1.83 -17.82 -2.13
C ALA A 68 -2.15 -18.01 -3.63
N ASP A 69 -3.26 -17.47 -4.08
CA ASP A 69 -3.76 -17.49 -5.45
C ASP A 69 -3.18 -16.40 -6.34
N LEU A 70 -2.27 -15.55 -5.82
CA LEU A 70 -1.51 -14.62 -6.67
C LEU A 70 -0.67 -15.41 -7.69
N PRO A 71 -0.77 -15.10 -9.01
CA PRO A 71 0.06 -15.73 -10.02
C PRO A 71 1.55 -15.64 -9.70
N SER A 72 2.31 -16.71 -9.95
CA SER A 72 3.73 -16.78 -9.57
C SER A 72 4.62 -15.78 -10.29
N ALA A 73 4.19 -15.27 -11.44
CA ALA A 73 4.88 -14.22 -12.20
C ALA A 73 4.66 -12.81 -11.60
N LEU A 74 3.89 -12.69 -10.52
CA LEU A 74 3.52 -11.42 -9.90
C LEU A 74 3.90 -11.40 -8.42
N ALA A 75 4.12 -10.19 -7.91
CA ALA A 75 4.32 -9.91 -6.50
C ALA A 75 3.60 -8.61 -6.11
N TRP A 76 3.35 -8.45 -4.82
CA TRP A 76 2.90 -7.16 -4.28
C TRP A 76 4.09 -6.42 -3.69
N GLU A 77 4.21 -5.14 -3.99
CA GLU A 77 5.20 -4.25 -3.40
C GLU A 77 4.50 -3.23 -2.52
N VAL A 78 4.84 -3.20 -1.24
CA VAL A 78 4.44 -2.11 -0.35
C VAL A 78 5.57 -1.10 -0.26
N SER A 79 5.26 0.16 -0.55
CA SER A 79 6.17 1.29 -0.54
C SER A 79 5.73 2.35 0.46
N LEU A 80 6.68 2.90 1.21
CA LEU A 80 6.52 4.16 1.90
C LEU A 80 6.79 5.28 0.89
N VAL A 81 5.83 6.16 0.70
CA VAL A 81 5.90 7.27 -0.26
C VAL A 81 5.95 8.61 0.45
N VAL A 82 6.75 9.54 -0.07
CA VAL A 82 6.80 10.94 0.34
C VAL A 82 6.63 11.80 -0.91
N ASP A 83 5.61 12.67 -0.93
CA ASP A 83 5.18 13.47 -2.07
C ASP A 83 5.02 12.64 -3.36
N GLY A 84 4.40 11.46 -3.21
CA GLY A 84 4.13 10.53 -4.31
C GLY A 84 5.35 9.74 -4.81
N ARG A 85 6.55 9.97 -4.27
CA ARG A 85 7.78 9.25 -4.63
C ARG A 85 8.05 8.13 -3.64
N GLY A 86 8.36 6.93 -4.16
CA GLY A 86 8.77 5.79 -3.33
C GLY A 86 10.09 6.08 -2.63
N ALA A 87 10.10 6.01 -1.30
CA ALA A 87 11.27 6.26 -0.46
C ALA A 87 11.85 4.97 0.13
N ALA A 88 11.00 3.97 0.39
CA ALA A 88 11.41 2.61 0.77
C ALA A 88 10.35 1.61 0.32
N ALA A 89 10.75 0.39 -0.06
CA ALA A 89 9.84 -0.62 -0.59
C ALA A 89 10.20 -2.04 -0.13
N VAL A 90 9.18 -2.90 -0.01
CA VAL A 90 9.34 -4.33 0.26
C VAL A 90 8.35 -5.12 -0.59
N ARG A 91 8.83 -6.19 -1.22
CA ARG A 91 8.00 -7.14 -1.97
C ARG A 91 7.51 -8.29 -1.09
N GLY A 92 6.29 -8.74 -1.39
CA GLY A 92 5.65 -9.93 -0.84
C GLY A 92 5.20 -10.85 -1.98
N TRP A 93 5.50 -12.14 -1.83
CA TRP A 93 5.16 -13.18 -2.79
C TRP A 93 3.94 -13.97 -2.35
N ARG A 94 3.30 -14.66 -3.30
CA ARG A 94 2.10 -15.48 -3.08
C ARG A 94 2.19 -16.33 -1.81
N GLY A 95 1.09 -16.32 -1.04
CA GLY A 95 0.93 -17.15 0.15
C GLY A 95 1.85 -16.80 1.32
N ARG A 96 2.60 -15.69 1.23
CA ARG A 96 3.48 -15.25 2.31
C ARG A 96 2.80 -14.17 3.14
N GLU A 97 3.06 -14.25 4.44
CA GLU A 97 2.77 -13.18 5.39
C GLU A 97 4.09 -12.74 6.02
N ARG A 98 4.29 -11.42 6.12
CA ARG A 98 5.51 -10.85 6.69
C ARG A 98 5.18 -9.64 7.54
N MET A 99 5.67 -9.67 8.78
CA MET A 99 5.71 -8.47 9.62
C MET A 99 6.83 -7.54 9.15
N LEU A 100 6.48 -6.33 8.74
CA LEU A 100 7.38 -5.25 8.44
C LEU A 100 7.51 -4.39 9.69
N VAL A 101 8.64 -4.54 10.38
CA VAL A 101 8.91 -3.83 11.64
C VAL A 101 9.57 -2.47 11.43
N ASP A 102 10.19 -2.23 10.27
CA ASP A 102 10.91 -0.98 9.99
C ASP A 102 10.95 -0.66 8.49
N LEU A 103 9.79 -0.29 7.91
CA LEU A 103 9.78 0.34 6.58
C LEU A 103 9.97 1.85 6.79
N ALA A 104 11.16 2.37 6.48
CA ALA A 104 11.57 3.71 6.90
C ALA A 104 12.06 4.57 5.74
N ALA A 105 11.70 5.86 5.75
CA ALA A 105 12.18 6.87 4.82
C ALA A 105 12.92 7.97 5.56
N ASN A 106 14.09 8.36 5.06
CA ASN A 106 14.84 9.50 5.60
C ASN A 106 14.17 10.79 5.13
N VAL A 107 13.73 11.61 6.08
CA VAL A 107 13.11 12.92 5.83
C VAL A 107 13.93 14.07 6.43
N SER A 108 15.17 13.80 6.87
CA SER A 108 16.02 14.77 7.56
C SER A 108 16.40 16.02 6.75
N LYS A 109 16.17 16.00 5.43
CA LYS A 109 16.39 17.11 4.50
C LYS A 109 15.10 17.82 4.10
N LEU A 110 13.96 17.39 4.64
CA LEU A 110 12.64 17.96 4.39
C LEU A 110 12.22 18.82 5.58
N SER A 111 11.31 19.77 5.35
CA SER A 111 10.73 20.63 6.38
C SER A 111 9.37 21.13 5.91
N GLY A 112 8.46 21.33 6.86
CA GLY A 112 7.08 21.69 6.61
C GLY A 112 6.20 20.47 6.35
N VAL A 113 5.02 20.73 5.79
CA VAL A 113 3.99 19.71 5.56
C VAL A 113 4.23 18.99 4.23
N HIS A 114 4.35 17.67 4.30
CA HIS A 114 4.51 16.78 3.15
C HIS A 114 3.42 15.71 3.10
N LEU A 115 3.15 15.17 1.91
CA LEU A 115 2.25 14.02 1.78
C LEU A 115 3.04 12.74 2.02
N VAL A 116 2.76 12.09 3.14
CA VAL A 116 3.38 10.82 3.54
C VAL A 116 2.36 9.72 3.43
N GLY A 117 2.73 8.60 2.81
CA GLY A 117 1.77 7.53 2.56
C GLY A 117 2.35 6.14 2.41
N LEU A 118 1.44 5.18 2.30
CA LEU A 118 1.74 3.81 1.94
C LEU A 118 1.08 3.49 0.61
N ARG A 119 1.86 2.93 -0.32
CA ARG A 119 1.41 2.48 -1.63
C ARG A 119 1.59 0.98 -1.73
N LEU A 120 0.54 0.26 -2.11
CA LEU A 120 0.58 -1.16 -2.42
C LEU A 120 0.42 -1.32 -3.94
N THR A 121 1.46 -1.80 -4.61
CA THR A 121 1.57 -1.88 -6.07
C THR A 121 1.71 -3.33 -6.52
N LEU A 122 0.99 -3.72 -7.58
CA LEU A 122 1.20 -5.00 -8.23
C LEU A 122 2.43 -4.88 -9.14
N VAL A 123 3.43 -5.73 -8.93
CA VAL A 123 4.68 -5.72 -9.69
C VAL A 123 4.91 -7.08 -10.33
N ALA A 124 5.75 -7.12 -11.37
CA ALA A 124 6.28 -8.39 -11.84
C ALA A 124 7.12 -9.03 -10.72
N SER A 125 6.94 -10.32 -10.49
CA SER A 125 7.91 -11.12 -9.75
C SER A 125 9.09 -11.30 -10.69
N GLU A 126 10.07 -10.40 -10.65
CA GLU A 126 11.37 -10.66 -11.29
C GLU A 126 11.86 -12.07 -10.86
N PRO A 127 12.44 -12.85 -11.78
CA PRO A 127 13.07 -14.13 -11.43
C PRO A 127 14.25 -13.94 -10.46
#